data_AF-A0A835ULK2-F1
#
_entry.id   AF-A0A835ULK2-F1
#
_cell.length_a   1.000
_cell.length_b   1.000
_cell.length_c   1.000
_cell.angle_alpha   90.00
_cell.angle_beta   90.00
_cell.angle_gamma   90.00
#
_symmetry.space_group_name_H-M   'P 1'
#
loop_
_entity.id
_entity.type
_entity.pdbx_description
1 polymer ?
#
loop_
_entity_poly.entity_id
_entity_poly.type
_entity_poly.pdbx_seq_one_letter_code
_entity_poly.pdbx_strand_id
1 'polypeptide(L)'
;MAQKLQQQQLREVGLRLDNPPASKDALIKLLKQAAAFLSDLEQSPLASMLDSMRPCLNAIVKEEVLKHQDRDVRVLVATCICEIMRITAPEAPYSDDVLRVSLFVEL
;
A
#
# COMPACT_ATOMS: atom_id res chain seq x y z
N MET A 1 10.86 -17.56 -12.39
CA MET A 1 11.54 -17.46 -11.06
C MET A 1 11.42 -16.06 -10.48
N ALA A 2 11.69 -14.99 -11.26
CA ALA A 2 11.55 -13.60 -10.84
C ALA A 2 10.14 -13.20 -10.32
N GLN A 3 9.07 -13.62 -11.00
CA GLN A 3 7.71 -13.27 -10.59
C GLN A 3 7.30 -13.83 -9.22
N LYS A 4 7.75 -15.05 -8.87
CA LYS A 4 7.52 -15.63 -7.54
C LYS A 4 8.27 -14.87 -6.44
N LEU A 5 9.48 -14.38 -6.74
CA LEU A 5 10.26 -13.58 -5.81
C LEU A 5 9.57 -12.23 -5.55
N GLN A 6 9.10 -11.57 -6.61
CA GLN A 6 8.34 -10.32 -6.51
C GLN A 6 7.04 -10.50 -5.70
N GLN A 7 6.30 -11.59 -5.93
CA GLN A 7 5.13 -11.97 -5.12
C GLN A 7 5.47 -12.11 -3.63
N GLN A 8 6.55 -12.83 -3.32
CA GLN A 8 6.98 -13.04 -1.94
C GLN A 8 7.40 -11.73 -1.27
N GLN A 9 8.18 -10.90 -1.96
CA GLN A 9 8.64 -9.61 -1.43
C GLN A 9 7.47 -8.67 -1.14
N LEU A 10 6.51 -8.55 -2.06
CA LEU A 10 5.34 -7.71 -1.86
C LEU A 10 4.47 -8.21 -0.70
N ARG A 11 4.30 -9.52 -0.59
CA ARG A 11 3.58 -10.14 0.53
C ARG A 11 4.27 -9.84 1.86
N GLU A 12 5.59 -9.95 1.91
CA GLU A 12 6.38 -9.67 3.12
C GLU A 12 6.29 -8.19 3.53
N VAL A 13 6.39 -7.26 2.57
CA VAL A 13 6.20 -5.82 2.83
C VAL A 13 4.81 -5.56 3.39
N GLY A 14 3.78 -6.14 2.80
CA GLY A 14 2.41 -6.01 3.29
C GLY A 14 2.22 -6.55 4.71
N LEU A 15 2.81 -7.71 5.04
CA LEU A 15 2.75 -8.27 6.39
C LEU A 15 3.49 -7.42 7.42
N ARG A 16 4.59 -6.77 7.02
CA ARG A 16 5.32 -5.83 7.88
C ARG A 16 4.58 -4.50 8.05
N LEU A 17 3.77 -4.09 7.08
CA LEU A 17 2.87 -2.94 7.23
C LEU A 17 1.68 -3.28 8.12
N ASP A 18 1.23 -4.53 8.12
CA ASP A 18 0.15 -5.01 8.98
C ASP A 18 0.50 -4.94 10.47
N ASN A 19 1.80 -5.02 10.79
CA ASN A 19 2.37 -4.79 12.12
C ASN A 19 3.49 -3.74 12.00
N PRO A 20 3.14 -2.46 11.83
CA PRO A 20 4.09 -1.44 11.40
C PRO A 20 5.20 -1.22 12.43
N PRO A 21 6.43 -0.87 12.00
CA PRO A 21 7.50 -0.52 12.90
C PRO A 21 7.12 0.68 13.80
N ALA A 22 7.47 0.62 15.09
CA ALA A 22 7.21 1.73 16.02
C ALA A 22 7.97 3.02 15.68
N SER A 23 9.10 2.90 14.98
CA SER A 23 9.88 4.06 14.52
C SER A 23 9.30 4.61 13.23
N LYS A 24 8.98 5.91 13.24
CA LYS A 24 8.58 6.67 12.05
C LYS A 24 9.51 6.46 10.87
N ASP A 25 10.82 6.56 11.07
CA ASP A 25 11.78 6.46 9.95
C ASP A 25 11.79 5.05 9.34
N ALA A 26 11.56 4.03 10.16
CA ALA A 26 11.41 2.65 9.70
C ALA A 26 10.09 2.46 8.93
N LEU A 27 8.99 3.07 9.39
CA LEU A 27 7.71 3.08 8.69
C LEU A 27 7.82 3.79 7.33
N ILE A 28 8.45 4.96 7.26
CA ILE A 28 8.69 5.69 6.01
C ILE A 28 9.49 4.84 5.02
N LYS A 29 10.56 4.17 5.48
CA LYS A 29 11.34 3.27 4.62
C LYS A 29 10.49 2.12 4.08
N LEU A 30 9.65 1.53 4.92
CA LEU A 30 8.76 0.44 4.52
C LEU A 30 7.69 0.89 3.52
N LEU A 31 7.08 2.06 3.73
CA LEU A 31 6.10 2.63 2.80
C LEU A 31 6.73 3.01 1.46
N LYS A 32 7.96 3.56 1.45
CA LYS A 32 8.71 3.79 0.20
C LYS A 32 8.96 2.49 -0.56
N GLN A 33 9.29 1.42 0.17
CA GLN A 33 9.47 0.10 -0.42
C GLN A 33 8.16 -0.44 -1.01
N ALA A 34 7.04 -0.29 -0.29
CA ALA A 34 5.71 -0.66 -0.78
C ALA A 34 5.33 0.11 -2.05
N ALA A 35 5.47 1.44 -2.03
CA ALA A 35 5.18 2.30 -3.17
C ALA A 35 5.99 1.92 -4.42
N ALA A 36 7.30 1.66 -4.26
CA ALA A 36 8.15 1.22 -5.35
C ALA A 36 7.72 -0.14 -5.93
N PHE A 37 7.36 -1.11 -5.07
CA PHE A 37 6.87 -2.39 -5.57
C PHE A 37 5.53 -2.26 -6.30
N LEU A 38 4.63 -1.41 -5.80
CA LEU A 38 3.33 -1.18 -6.41
C LEU A 38 3.46 -0.43 -7.75
N SER A 39 4.37 0.55 -7.86
CA SER A 39 4.59 1.29 -9.11
C SER A 39 5.07 0.41 -10.27
N ASP A 40 5.80 -0.67 -9.97
CA ASP A 40 6.31 -1.61 -10.96
C ASP A 40 5.25 -2.62 -11.46
N LEU A 41 4.06 -2.64 -10.86
CA LEU A 41 2.98 -3.54 -11.27
C LEU A 41 2.12 -2.94 -12.37
N GLU A 42 1.79 -3.76 -13.37
CA GLU A 42 0.79 -3.42 -14.37
C GLU A 42 -0.63 -3.52 -13.80
N GLN A 43 -1.58 -2.87 -14.48
CA GLN A 43 -3.00 -2.95 -14.18
C GLN A 43 -3.54 -4.36 -14.44
N SER A 44 -4.50 -4.80 -13.61
CA SER A 44 -5.15 -6.12 -13.69
C SER A 44 -4.16 -7.31 -13.74
N PRO A 45 -3.25 -7.44 -12.74
CA PRO A 45 -2.26 -8.51 -12.73
C PRO A 45 -2.91 -9.87 -12.45
N LEU A 46 -2.13 -10.95 -12.61
CA LEU A 46 -2.59 -12.31 -12.32
C LEU A 46 -3.14 -12.44 -10.89
N ALA A 47 -4.12 -13.32 -10.69
CA ALA A 47 -4.75 -13.56 -9.38
C ALA A 47 -3.74 -13.85 -8.25
N SER A 48 -2.68 -14.61 -8.54
CA SER A 48 -1.62 -14.91 -7.56
C SER A 48 -0.83 -13.67 -7.12
N MET A 49 -0.73 -12.67 -7.99
CA MET A 49 -0.13 -11.38 -7.69
C MET A 49 -1.07 -10.57 -6.78
N LEU A 50 -2.35 -10.49 -7.13
CA LEU A 50 -3.38 -9.85 -6.29
C LEU A 50 -3.47 -10.48 -4.89
N ASP A 51 -3.39 -11.81 -4.79
CA ASP A 51 -3.36 -12.51 -3.51
C ASP A 51 -2.14 -12.14 -2.66
N SER A 52 -1.00 -11.90 -3.31
CA SER A 52 0.23 -11.45 -2.62
C SER A 52 0.16 -9.98 -2.21
N MET A 53 -0.65 -9.17 -2.90
CA MET A 53 -0.91 -7.77 -2.54
C MET A 53 -1.86 -7.62 -1.34
N ARG A 54 -2.75 -8.59 -1.09
CA ARG A 54 -3.79 -8.51 -0.04
C ARG A 54 -3.30 -8.01 1.33
N PRO A 55 -2.16 -8.48 1.87
CA PRO A 55 -1.65 -7.95 3.14
C PRO A 55 -1.37 -6.44 3.08
N CYS A 56 -0.82 -5.95 1.97
CA CYS A 56 -0.56 -4.54 1.76
C CYS A 56 -1.86 -3.73 1.65
N LEU A 57 -2.85 -4.23 0.88
CA LEU A 57 -4.18 -3.61 0.75
C LEU A 57 -4.85 -3.40 2.11
N ASN A 58 -4.81 -4.43 2.95
CA ASN A 58 -5.47 -4.39 4.25
C ASN A 58 -4.70 -3.51 5.25
N ALA A 59 -3.36 -3.53 5.20
CA ALA A 59 -2.53 -2.78 6.11
C ALA A 59 -2.59 -1.27 5.88
N ILE A 60 -2.61 -0.83 4.61
CA ILE A 60 -2.51 0.59 4.26
C ILE A 60 -3.72 1.42 4.75
N VAL A 61 -4.87 0.76 4.94
CA VAL A 61 -6.12 1.38 5.39
C VAL A 61 -6.36 1.26 6.89
N LYS A 62 -5.45 0.63 7.64
CA LYS A 62 -5.54 0.61 9.11
C LYS A 62 -5.37 2.01 9.66
N GLU A 63 -6.15 2.34 10.69
CA GLU A 63 -6.19 3.68 11.28
C GLU A 63 -4.80 4.20 11.70
N GLU A 64 -3.96 3.32 12.25
CA GLU A 64 -2.58 3.62 12.68
C GLU A 64 -1.65 4.07 11.55
N VAL A 65 -1.90 3.60 10.33
CA VAL A 65 -1.16 3.98 9.12
C VAL A 65 -1.87 5.13 8.40
N LEU A 66 -3.18 5.01 8.22
CA LEU A 66 -4.02 5.92 7.45
C LEU A 66 -4.11 7.32 8.07
N LYS A 67 -4.27 7.40 9.39
CA LYS A 67 -4.45 8.66 10.13
C LYS A 67 -3.16 9.10 10.83
N HIS A 68 -2.01 8.69 10.31
CA HIS A 68 -0.73 9.03 10.91
C HIS A 68 -0.48 10.56 10.89
N GLN A 69 0.06 11.09 12.00
CA GLN A 69 0.24 12.54 12.17
C GLN A 69 1.38 13.13 11.35
N ASP A 70 2.37 12.30 10.99
CA ASP A 70 3.49 12.71 10.15
C ASP A 70 3.07 12.87 8.68
N ARG A 71 3.47 13.99 8.08
CA ARG A 71 3.13 14.36 6.70
C ARG A 71 3.72 13.41 5.66
N ASP A 72 4.99 13.02 5.81
CA ASP A 72 5.65 12.16 4.83
C ASP A 72 5.02 10.77 4.81
N VAL A 73 4.60 10.28 5.99
CA VAL A 73 3.82 9.04 6.09
C VAL A 73 2.50 9.17 5.33
N ARG A 74 1.73 10.25 5.54
CA ARG A 74 0.45 10.46 4.82
C ARG A 74 0.63 10.53 3.30
N VAL A 75 1.63 11.26 2.82
CA VAL A 75 1.94 11.34 1.38
C VAL A 75 2.22 9.94 0.83
N LEU A 76 3.04 9.14 1.51
CA LEU A 76 3.39 7.79 1.03
C LEU A 76 2.20 6.82 1.10
N VAL A 77 1.34 6.94 2.10
CA VAL A 77 0.08 6.19 2.20
C VAL A 77 -0.84 6.52 1.03
N ALA A 78 -1.03 7.81 0.74
CA ALA A 78 -1.79 8.27 -0.42
C ALA A 78 -1.21 7.73 -1.73
N THR A 79 0.12 7.77 -1.90
CA THR A 79 0.80 7.18 -3.06
C THR A 79 0.52 5.68 -3.18
N CYS A 80 0.62 4.92 -2.09
CA CYS A 80 0.32 3.48 -2.12
C CYS A 80 -1.15 3.22 -2.50
N ILE A 81 -2.09 4.03 -1.99
CA ILE A 81 -3.51 3.92 -2.33
C ILE A 81 -3.75 4.23 -3.81
N CYS A 82 -3.14 5.29 -4.35
CA CYS A 82 -3.21 5.62 -5.78
C CYS A 82 -2.71 4.46 -6.66
N GLU A 83 -1.57 3.88 -6.32
CA GLU A 83 -1.04 2.74 -7.08
C GLU A 83 -1.92 1.51 -6.96
N ILE A 84 -2.45 1.20 -5.77
CA ILE A 84 -3.39 0.09 -5.60
C ILE A 84 -4.64 0.31 -6.46
N MET A 85 -5.21 1.52 -6.46
CA MET A 85 -6.35 1.86 -7.33
C MET A 85 -6.02 1.71 -8.82
N ARG A 86 -4.82 2.15 -9.24
CA ARG A 86 -4.36 1.96 -10.63
C ARG A 86 -4.25 0.48 -10.99
N ILE A 87 -3.68 -0.33 -10.09
CA ILE A 87 -3.47 -1.76 -10.31
C ILE A 87 -4.80 -2.52 -10.35
N THR A 88 -5.73 -2.21 -9.45
CA THR A 88 -7.02 -2.93 -9.37
C THR A 88 -8.09 -2.37 -10.27
N ALA A 89 -7.86 -1.24 -10.96
CA ALA A 89 -8.83 -0.70 -11.91
C ALA A 89 -9.20 -1.76 -12.97
N PRO A 90 -10.48 -1.85 -13.39
CA PRO A 90 -11.58 -0.94 -13.05
C PRO A 90 -12.24 -1.19 -11.69
N GLU A 91 -11.87 -2.23 -10.96
CA GLU A 91 -12.44 -2.56 -9.66
C GLU A 91 -11.91 -1.64 -8.54
N ALA A 92 -12.83 -0.96 -7.86
CA ALA A 92 -12.48 -0.12 -6.71
C ALA A 92 -12.03 -1.00 -5.52
N PRO A 93 -10.82 -0.81 -4.98
CA PRO A 93 -10.30 -1.61 -3.88
C PRO A 93 -10.83 -1.15 -2.51
N TYR A 94 -11.31 0.09 -2.41
CA TYR A 94 -11.72 0.74 -1.17
C TYR A 94 -13.02 1.53 -1.35
N SER A 95 -13.71 1.81 -0.22
CA SER A 95 -14.88 2.68 -0.18
C SER A 95 -14.50 4.16 -0.23
N ASP A 96 -15.47 5.01 -0.60
CA ASP A 96 -15.31 6.46 -0.65
C ASP A 96 -14.82 7.07 0.67
N ASP A 97 -15.21 6.51 1.81
CA ASP A 97 -14.77 7.00 3.13
C ASP A 97 -13.27 6.87 3.31
N VAL A 98 -12.69 5.72 2.91
CA VAL A 98 -11.24 5.50 2.93
C VAL A 98 -10.55 6.49 1.99
N LEU A 99 -11.10 6.66 0.77
CA LEU A 99 -10.51 7.54 -0.23
C LEU A 99 -10.56 9.01 0.18
N ARG A 100 -11.66 9.46 0.81
CA ARG A 100 -11.80 10.82 1.33
C ARG A 100 -10.77 11.14 2.41
N VAL A 101 -10.58 10.23 3.36
CA VAL A 101 -9.57 10.40 4.43
C VAL A 101 -8.15 10.47 3.86
N SER A 102 -7.88 9.70 2.80
CA SER A 102 -6.52 9.51 2.28
C SER A 102 -6.10 10.53 1.23
N LEU A 103 -7.02 10.93 0.35
CA LEU A 103 -6.71 11.71 -0.86
C LEU A 103 -7.21 13.16 -0.79
N PHE A 104 -8.12 13.48 0.13
CA PHE A 104 -8.83 14.75 0.13
C PHE A 104 -8.69 15.56 1.44
N VAL A 105 -7.81 15.15 2.35
CA VAL A 105 -7.47 15.93 3.54
C VAL A 105 -6.05 16.45 3.40
N GLU A 106 -5.92 17.78 3.32
CA GLU A 106 -4.69 18.60 3.24
C GLU A 106 -3.37 17.85 3.55
N LEU A 107 -2.70 17.36 2.50
CA LEU A 107 -1.28 16.97 2.55
C LEU A 107 -0.38 18.18 2.79
#